data_AF-A0A2V9BLZ7-F1
#
_entry.id   AF-A0A2V9BLZ7-F1
#
_cell.length_a   1.000
_cell.length_b   1.000
_cell.length_c   1.000
_cell.angle_alpha   90.00
_cell.angle_beta   90.00
_cell.angle_gamma   90.00
#
_symmetry.space_group_name_H-M   'P 1'
#
loop_
_entity.id
_entity.type
_entity.pdbx_description
1 polymer ?
#
loop_
_entity_poly.entity_id
_entity_poly.type
_entity_poly.pdbx_seq_one_letter_code
_entity_poly.pdbx_strand_id
1 'polypeptide(L)'
;AHAVLGHFGGRGLLNGGFALNLERTRRELEKRKGDFRDVETFAHGIIGVSNSVIERALRLISIERGHDPRDYTLIAFGGAGGLHACDLARSLEMLGVLLPVFPGGLSALGILRADVVRDFSRTVLLAVQEPRDARGKAGQISRGLRVEAETFLGREGFQKKQRRFEYRLDVPRHH
;
A
#
# COMPACT_ATOMS: atom_id res chain seq x y z
N ALA A 1 13.59 -14.10 14.34
CA ALA A 1 14.06 -12.88 15.00
C ALA A 1 13.03 -12.32 16.00
N HIS A 2 11.92 -11.71 15.56
CA HIS A 2 10.90 -11.11 16.46
C HIS A 2 10.41 -12.05 17.58
N ALA A 3 10.24 -13.34 17.29
CA ALA A 3 9.84 -14.33 18.30
C ALA A 3 10.87 -14.49 19.44
N VAL A 4 12.16 -14.57 19.11
CA VAL A 4 13.22 -14.74 20.12
C VAL A 4 13.44 -13.45 20.92
N LEU A 5 13.23 -12.29 20.30
CA LEU A 5 13.25 -10.99 20.99
C LEU A 5 11.96 -10.70 21.80
N GLY A 6 11.00 -11.63 21.82
CA GLY A 6 9.78 -11.49 22.63
C GLY A 6 8.75 -10.50 22.11
N HIS A 7 8.86 -10.03 20.86
CA HIS A 7 7.97 -9.00 20.30
C HIS A 7 6.48 -9.44 20.14
N PHE A 8 6.16 -10.71 20.36
CA PHE A 8 4.79 -11.23 20.34
C PHE A 8 4.13 -11.36 21.72
N GLY A 9 4.75 -10.82 22.79
CA GLY A 9 4.10 -10.69 24.10
C GLY A 9 3.74 -12.01 24.80
N GLY A 10 4.49 -13.09 24.51
CA GLY A 10 4.37 -14.40 25.20
C GLY A 10 3.10 -15.21 24.91
N ARG A 11 2.04 -14.60 24.36
CA ARG A 11 0.77 -15.28 24.05
C ARG A 11 0.79 -16.05 22.74
N GLY A 12 1.83 -15.97 21.94
CA GLY A 12 1.86 -16.57 20.59
C GLY A 12 1.07 -15.75 19.56
N LEU A 13 0.81 -16.33 18.39
CA LEU A 13 0.07 -15.67 17.31
C LEU A 13 -1.43 -15.96 17.43
N LEU A 14 -2.25 -15.14 16.76
CA LEU A 14 -3.71 -15.30 16.68
C LEU A 14 -4.37 -15.37 18.08
N ASN A 15 -3.99 -14.45 18.97
CA ASN A 15 -4.49 -14.41 20.36
C ASN A 15 -4.27 -15.73 21.14
N GLY A 16 -3.17 -16.42 20.86
CA GLY A 16 -2.86 -17.71 21.48
C GLY A 16 -3.40 -18.93 20.76
N GLY A 17 -4.15 -18.75 19.68
CA GLY A 17 -4.57 -19.86 18.81
C GLY A 17 -3.40 -20.55 18.09
N PHE A 18 -2.22 -19.92 18.04
CA PHE A 18 -1.03 -20.50 17.45
C PHE A 18 0.21 -20.28 18.33
N ALA A 19 0.64 -21.35 18.99
CA ALA A 19 1.82 -21.33 19.85
C ALA A 19 3.12 -21.26 19.04
N LEU A 20 3.99 -20.31 19.40
CA LEU A 20 5.33 -20.21 18.81
C LEU A 20 6.29 -21.12 19.56
N ASN A 21 6.98 -22.01 18.84
CA ASN A 21 8.03 -22.83 19.42
C ASN A 21 9.33 -22.01 19.52
N LEU A 22 9.47 -21.28 20.62
CA LEU A 22 10.63 -20.42 20.89
C LEU A 22 11.92 -21.22 20.98
N GLU A 23 11.89 -22.38 21.64
CA GLU A 23 13.04 -23.27 21.78
C GLU A 23 13.58 -23.75 20.43
N ARG A 24 12.69 -24.20 19.54
CA ARG A 24 13.07 -24.63 18.18
C ARG A 24 13.62 -23.44 17.39
N THR A 25 12.99 -22.27 17.51
CA THR A 25 13.42 -21.06 16.81
C THR A 25 14.80 -20.61 17.28
N ARG A 26 15.04 -20.61 18.60
CA ARG A 26 16.33 -20.25 19.20
C ARG A 26 17.42 -21.20 18.74
N ARG A 27 17.19 -22.52 18.81
CA ARG A 27 18.14 -23.53 18.32
C ARG A 27 18.50 -23.34 16.84
N GLU A 28 17.54 -22.97 16.01
CA GLU A 28 17.81 -22.73 14.59
C GLU A 28 18.60 -21.45 14.34
N LEU A 29 18.34 -20.39 15.13
CA LEU A 29 19.14 -19.17 15.06
C LEU A 29 20.55 -19.37 15.61
N GLU A 30 20.74 -20.16 16.67
CA GLU A 30 22.08 -20.50 17.19
C GLU A 30 22.97 -21.12 16.11
N LYS A 31 22.43 -22.05 15.32
CA LYS A 31 23.15 -22.68 14.20
C LYS A 31 23.57 -21.71 13.10
N ARG A 32 22.82 -20.62 12.93
CA ARG A 32 23.01 -19.63 11.86
C ARG A 32 23.74 -18.38 12.32
N LYS A 33 23.88 -18.20 13.63
CA LYS A 33 24.44 -17.01 14.27
C LYS A 33 25.86 -16.70 13.81
N GLY A 34 26.67 -17.71 13.51
CA GLY A 34 28.09 -17.50 13.21
C GLY A 34 28.81 -16.82 14.36
N ASP A 35 29.61 -15.79 14.05
CA ASP A 35 30.51 -15.11 15.00
C ASP A 35 29.83 -14.06 15.89
N PHE A 36 28.53 -13.82 15.72
CA PHE A 36 27.80 -12.90 16.60
C PHE A 36 27.87 -13.40 18.05
N ARG A 37 27.89 -12.48 19.03
CA ARG A 37 28.01 -12.82 20.46
C ARG A 37 26.91 -13.77 20.93
N ASP A 38 25.66 -13.41 20.71
CA ASP A 38 24.46 -14.14 21.15
C ASP A 38 23.35 -14.07 20.08
N VAL A 39 22.33 -14.92 20.22
CA VAL A 39 21.23 -15.01 19.26
C VAL A 39 20.41 -13.73 19.23
N GLU A 40 20.30 -13.04 20.35
CA GLU A 40 19.62 -11.75 20.46
C GLU A 40 20.27 -10.71 19.54
N THR A 41 21.60 -10.56 19.61
CA THR A 41 22.37 -9.67 18.75
C THR A 41 22.19 -10.04 17.28
N PHE A 42 22.25 -11.34 16.95
CA PHE A 42 22.00 -11.80 15.58
C PHE A 42 20.56 -11.53 15.11
N ALA A 43 19.57 -11.74 15.98
CA ALA A 43 18.17 -11.46 15.69
C ALA A 43 17.91 -9.97 15.46
N HIS A 44 18.55 -9.08 16.25
CA HIS A 44 18.53 -7.64 15.98
C HIS A 44 19.17 -7.32 14.63
N GLY A 45 20.28 -7.96 14.26
CA GLY A 45 20.89 -7.82 12.93
C GLY A 45 19.93 -8.21 11.80
N ILE A 46 19.24 -9.34 11.91
CA ILE A 46 18.22 -9.77 10.93
C ILE A 46 17.12 -8.70 10.77
N ILE A 47 16.61 -8.16 11.89
CA ILE A 47 15.58 -7.12 11.86
C ILE A 47 16.15 -5.84 11.25
N GLY A 48 17.39 -5.46 11.58
CA GLY A 48 18.06 -4.29 11.03
C GLY A 48 18.19 -4.35 9.51
N VAL A 49 18.57 -5.51 8.95
CA VAL A 49 18.61 -5.71 7.49
C VAL A 49 17.20 -5.57 6.89
N SER A 50 16.19 -6.22 7.50
CA SER A 50 14.81 -6.11 7.03
C SER A 50 14.30 -4.67 7.07
N ASN A 51 14.57 -3.93 8.16
CA ASN A 51 14.19 -2.53 8.31
C ASN A 51 14.88 -1.66 7.27
N SER A 52 16.16 -1.90 6.98
CA SER A 52 16.91 -1.14 5.96
C SER A 52 16.31 -1.30 4.55
N VAL A 53 15.82 -2.51 4.23
CA VAL A 53 15.12 -2.76 2.95
C VAL A 53 13.80 -2.02 2.89
N ILE A 54 12.99 -2.11 3.96
CA ILE A 54 11.68 -1.44 4.02
C ILE A 54 11.85 0.08 4.00
N GLU A 55 12.81 0.62 4.75
CA GLU A 55 13.14 2.05 4.79
C GLU A 55 13.49 2.57 3.39
N ARG A 56 14.36 1.86 2.65
CA ARG A 56 14.74 2.24 1.30
C ARG A 56 13.53 2.29 0.36
N ALA A 57 12.63 1.32 0.47
CA ALA A 57 11.39 1.31 -0.30
C ALA A 57 10.49 2.50 0.05
N LEU A 58 10.33 2.82 1.34
CA LEU A 58 9.54 3.98 1.78
C LEU A 58 10.15 5.29 1.26
N ARG A 59 11.47 5.49 1.37
CA ARG A 59 12.14 6.67 0.82
C ARG A 59 11.93 6.79 -0.69
N LEU A 60 12.12 5.69 -1.43
CA LEU A 60 11.94 5.69 -2.89
C LEU A 60 10.52 6.10 -3.28
N ILE A 61 9.51 5.44 -2.72
CA ILE A 61 8.09 5.67 -3.04
C ILE A 61 7.66 7.10 -2.67
N SER A 62 8.16 7.64 -1.56
CA SER A 62 7.90 9.01 -1.13
C SER A 62 8.56 10.04 -2.04
N ILE A 63 9.85 9.86 -2.36
CA ILE A 63 10.62 10.79 -3.21
C ILE A 63 10.08 10.80 -4.65
N GLU A 64 9.75 9.64 -5.22
CA GLU A 64 9.15 9.53 -6.56
C GLU A 64 7.83 10.33 -6.66
N ARG A 65 7.14 10.53 -5.54
CA ARG A 65 5.90 11.31 -5.45
C ARG A 65 6.13 12.75 -4.98
N GLY A 66 7.38 13.17 -4.75
CA GLY A 66 7.74 14.51 -4.29
C GLY A 66 7.43 14.77 -2.81
N HIS A 67 7.36 13.73 -1.99
CA HIS A 67 7.06 13.82 -0.56
C HIS A 67 8.29 13.54 0.30
N ASP A 68 8.54 14.38 1.31
CA ASP A 68 9.52 14.14 2.36
C ASP A 68 8.87 13.33 3.50
N PRO A 69 9.35 12.12 3.84
CA PRO A 69 8.78 11.31 4.92
C PRO A 69 8.65 12.03 6.27
N ARG A 70 9.51 13.01 6.54
CA ARG A 70 9.54 13.77 7.82
C ARG A 70 8.26 14.55 8.09
N ASP A 71 7.54 14.91 7.04
CA ASP A 71 6.28 15.66 7.14
C ASP A 71 5.06 14.77 7.40
N TYR A 72 5.24 13.45 7.56
CA TYR A 72 4.14 12.48 7.62
C TYR A 72 4.18 11.59 8.86
N THR A 73 3.02 11.05 9.21
CA THR A 73 2.85 9.98 10.21
C THR A 73 2.79 8.64 9.51
N LEU A 74 3.52 7.64 10.01
CA LEU A 74 3.49 6.27 9.49
C LEU A 74 2.22 5.56 9.98
N ILE A 75 1.34 5.17 9.06
CA ILE A 75 0.22 4.29 9.39
C ILE A 75 0.67 2.84 9.22
N ALA A 76 0.79 2.12 10.34
CA ALA A 76 1.20 0.73 10.34
C ALA A 76 -0.01 -0.21 10.40
N PHE A 77 -0.19 -1.01 9.35
CA PHE A 77 -1.28 -1.99 9.25
C PHE A 77 -0.78 -3.33 8.70
N GLY A 78 -1.65 -4.32 8.65
CA GLY A 78 -1.30 -5.72 8.38
C GLY A 78 -0.79 -6.45 9.63
N GLY A 79 -0.68 -7.78 9.54
CA GLY A 79 -0.38 -8.63 10.71
C GLY A 79 1.01 -8.42 11.32
N ALA A 80 1.97 -7.92 10.53
CA ALA A 80 3.34 -7.66 10.96
C ALA A 80 3.73 -6.17 10.94
N GLY A 81 2.84 -5.27 10.49
CA GLY A 81 3.19 -3.86 10.29
C GLY A 81 3.69 -3.17 11.55
N GLY A 82 3.04 -3.45 12.69
CA GLY A 82 3.44 -2.90 13.99
C GLY A 82 4.81 -3.37 14.49
N LEU A 83 5.36 -4.47 13.98
CA LEU A 83 6.64 -5.03 14.44
C LEU A 83 7.84 -4.19 14.02
N HIS A 84 7.71 -3.43 12.93
CA HIS A 84 8.78 -2.61 12.35
C HIS A 84 8.49 -1.11 12.47
N ALA A 85 7.25 -0.73 12.76
CA ALA A 85 6.75 0.63 12.61
C ALA A 85 7.56 1.67 13.39
N CYS A 86 7.84 1.42 14.67
CA CYS A 86 8.56 2.38 15.51
C CYS A 86 10.00 2.60 15.03
N ASP A 87 10.69 1.54 14.61
CA ASP A 87 12.07 1.66 14.13
C ASP A 87 12.13 2.36 12.78
N LEU A 88 11.19 2.06 11.88
CA LEU A 88 11.07 2.74 10.58
C LEU A 88 10.72 4.21 10.73
N ALA A 89 9.73 4.55 11.57
CA ALA A 89 9.37 5.95 11.80
C ALA A 89 10.54 6.74 12.39
N ARG A 90 11.31 6.12 13.30
CA ARG A 90 12.51 6.73 13.86
C ARG A 90 13.61 6.93 12.83
N SER A 91 13.91 5.92 12.01
CA SER A 91 14.99 6.03 11.01
C SER A 91 14.66 6.98 9.86
N LEU A 92 13.37 7.15 9.57
CA LEU A 92 12.86 8.10 8.59
C LEU A 92 12.56 9.50 9.15
N GLU A 93 12.80 9.74 10.44
CA GLU A 93 12.50 11.00 11.12
C GLU A 93 11.03 11.46 10.94
N MET A 94 10.11 10.50 10.91
CA MET A 94 8.68 10.76 10.74
C MET A 94 8.06 11.35 12.01
N LEU A 95 6.91 12.04 11.86
CA LEU A 95 6.19 12.66 12.98
C LEU A 95 5.74 11.65 14.05
N GLY A 96 5.52 10.40 13.66
CA GLY A 96 5.14 9.33 14.57
C GLY A 96 4.56 8.12 13.86
N VAL A 97 3.95 7.23 14.65
CA VAL A 97 3.27 6.02 14.18
C VAL A 97 1.81 6.07 14.62
N LEU A 98 0.89 5.83 13.67
CA LEU A 98 -0.51 5.58 13.94
C LEU A 98 -0.81 4.09 13.76
N LEU A 99 -1.28 3.45 14.83
CA LEU A 99 -1.75 2.07 14.83
C LEU A 99 -3.28 2.06 14.85
N PRO A 100 -3.96 1.62 13.77
CA PRO A 100 -5.40 1.46 13.76
C PRO A 100 -5.86 0.41 14.79
N VAL A 101 -7.10 0.53 15.28
CA VAL A 101 -7.70 -0.43 16.24
C VAL A 101 -7.68 -1.87 15.71
N PHE A 102 -7.87 -2.04 14.40
CA PHE A 102 -7.84 -3.34 13.73
C PHE A 102 -6.78 -3.36 12.61
N PRO A 103 -5.48 -3.42 12.95
CA PRO A 103 -4.42 -3.26 11.96
C PRO A 103 -4.43 -4.39 10.93
N GLY A 104 -4.74 -5.63 11.34
CA GLY A 104 -4.87 -6.78 10.44
C GLY A 104 -6.12 -6.77 9.55
N GLY A 105 -7.14 -5.97 9.90
CA GLY A 105 -8.41 -5.90 9.16
C GLY A 105 -8.55 -4.66 8.28
N LEU A 106 -7.57 -3.74 8.29
CA LEU A 106 -7.71 -2.46 7.60
C LEU A 106 -7.94 -2.62 6.10
N SER A 107 -7.28 -3.57 5.43
CA SER A 107 -7.49 -3.84 4.01
C SER A 107 -8.90 -4.34 3.70
N ALA A 108 -9.44 -5.24 4.54
CA ALA A 108 -10.80 -5.75 4.38
C ALA A 108 -11.84 -4.64 4.61
N LEU A 109 -11.61 -3.79 5.62
CA LEU A 109 -12.43 -2.60 5.86
C LEU A 109 -12.35 -1.61 4.69
N GLY A 110 -11.16 -1.45 4.10
CA GLY A 110 -10.94 -0.62 2.92
C GLY A 110 -11.79 -1.10 1.74
N ILE A 111 -11.81 -2.40 1.46
CA ILE A 111 -12.65 -2.99 0.40
C ILE A 111 -14.14 -2.79 0.73
N LEU A 112 -14.55 -3.05 1.97
CA LEU A 112 -15.95 -2.91 2.39
C LEU A 112 -16.48 -1.47 2.24
N ARG A 113 -15.59 -0.47 2.39
CA ARG A 113 -15.95 0.95 2.26
C ARG A 113 -15.59 1.57 0.93
N ALA A 114 -14.94 0.84 0.04
CA ALA A 114 -14.54 1.39 -1.25
C ALA A 114 -15.77 1.65 -2.12
N ASP A 115 -15.77 2.81 -2.77
CA ASP A 115 -16.74 3.10 -3.81
C ASP A 115 -16.52 2.17 -5.02
N VAL A 116 -17.60 1.81 -5.72
CA VAL A 116 -17.50 1.09 -6.99
C VAL A 116 -16.99 2.06 -8.05
N VAL A 117 -15.74 1.88 -8.45
CA VAL A 117 -15.09 2.66 -9.51
C VAL A 117 -14.77 1.74 -10.67
N ARG A 118 -15.08 2.19 -11.90
CA ARG A 118 -14.75 1.47 -13.13
C ARG A 118 -14.24 2.46 -14.17
N ASP A 119 -13.04 2.19 -14.67
CA ASP A 119 -12.45 2.96 -15.75
C ASP A 119 -12.85 2.40 -17.12
N PHE A 120 -13.26 3.30 -18.01
CA PHE A 120 -13.51 3.01 -19.42
C PHE A 120 -12.60 3.90 -20.25
N SER A 121 -11.77 3.29 -21.10
CA SER A 121 -10.80 4.01 -21.92
C SER A 121 -10.92 3.60 -23.39
N ARG A 122 -10.60 4.55 -24.28
CA ARG A 122 -10.43 4.29 -25.72
C ARG A 122 -9.20 5.02 -26.21
N THR A 123 -8.32 4.28 -26.85
CA THR A 123 -7.18 4.84 -27.58
C THR A 123 -7.64 5.20 -28.99
N VAL A 124 -7.34 6.44 -29.40
CA VAL A 124 -7.66 6.93 -30.74
C VAL A 124 -6.45 7.62 -31.34
N LEU A 125 -6.20 7.36 -32.63
CA LEU A 125 -5.27 8.15 -33.42
C LEU A 125 -6.07 9.22 -34.15
N LEU A 126 -5.92 10.48 -33.74
CA LEU A 126 -6.64 11.60 -34.33
C LEU A 126 -5.65 12.54 -35.00
N ALA A 127 -5.73 12.63 -36.33
CA ALA A 127 -5.16 13.76 -37.04
C ALA A 127 -6.03 14.99 -36.71
N VAL A 128 -5.43 15.95 -36.00
CA VAL A 128 -6.06 17.21 -35.63
C VAL A 128 -5.46 18.29 -36.53
N GLN A 129 -6.23 18.77 -37.50
CA GLN A 129 -5.83 19.91 -38.32
C GLN A 129 -6.22 21.23 -37.65
N GLU A 130 -7.38 21.27 -36.98
CA GLU A 130 -7.82 22.40 -36.16
C GLU A 130 -8.27 21.99 -34.75
N PRO A 131 -8.09 22.84 -33.72
CA PRO A 131 -8.51 22.54 -32.34
C PRO A 131 -10.00 22.20 -32.18
N ARG A 132 -10.86 22.76 -33.05
CA ARG A 132 -12.32 22.51 -33.02
C ARG A 132 -12.66 21.06 -33.37
N ASP A 133 -11.93 20.46 -34.31
CA ASP A 133 -12.13 19.07 -34.73
C ASP A 133 -11.76 18.09 -33.61
N ALA A 134 -10.68 18.38 -32.89
CA ALA A 134 -10.26 17.60 -31.73
C ALA A 134 -11.37 17.58 -30.67
N ARG A 135 -11.95 18.75 -30.38
CA ARG A 135 -13.02 18.89 -29.39
C ARG A 135 -14.28 18.13 -29.78
N GLY A 136 -14.67 18.20 -31.05
CA GLY A 136 -15.84 17.48 -31.57
C GLY A 136 -15.69 15.96 -31.45
N LYS A 137 -14.54 15.43 -31.90
CA LYS A 137 -14.23 13.99 -31.85
C LYS A 137 -14.08 13.49 -30.41
N ALA A 138 -13.38 14.23 -29.56
CA ALA A 138 -13.26 13.90 -28.14
C ALA A 138 -14.64 13.88 -27.45
N GLY A 139 -15.52 14.82 -27.79
CA GLY A 139 -16.91 14.85 -27.30
C GLY A 139 -17.75 13.65 -27.75
N GLN A 140 -17.54 13.14 -28.97
CA GLN A 140 -18.22 11.93 -29.43
C GLN A 140 -17.73 10.69 -28.68
N ILE A 141 -16.40 10.56 -28.52
CA ILE A 141 -15.80 9.44 -27.79
C ILE A 141 -16.25 9.44 -26.33
N SER A 142 -16.20 10.59 -25.66
CA SER A 142 -16.60 10.71 -24.26
C SER A 142 -18.08 10.39 -24.04
N ARG A 143 -18.97 10.78 -24.97
CA ARG A 143 -20.38 10.36 -24.95
C ARG A 143 -20.54 8.85 -25.09
N GLY A 144 -19.77 8.20 -25.96
CA GLY A 144 -19.77 6.73 -26.08
C GLY A 144 -19.36 6.04 -24.78
N LEU A 145 -18.21 6.44 -24.22
CA LEU A 145 -17.72 5.95 -22.93
C LEU A 145 -18.72 6.21 -21.79
N ARG A 146 -19.41 7.35 -21.84
CA ARG A 146 -20.43 7.71 -20.85
C ARG A 146 -21.62 6.75 -20.86
N VAL A 147 -22.11 6.37 -22.03
CA VAL A 147 -23.21 5.39 -22.16
C VAL A 147 -22.79 4.02 -21.62
N GLU A 148 -21.57 3.58 -21.92
CA GLU A 148 -21.01 2.33 -21.38
C GLU A 148 -20.96 2.36 -19.84
N ALA A 149 -20.42 3.45 -19.27
CA ALA A 149 -20.33 3.62 -17.82
C ALA A 149 -21.72 3.71 -17.14
N GLU A 150 -22.68 4.41 -17.76
CA GLU A 150 -24.06 4.48 -17.24
C GLU A 150 -24.77 3.13 -17.27
N THR A 151 -24.51 2.33 -18.31
CA THR A 151 -25.05 0.98 -18.44
C THR A 151 -24.47 0.06 -17.37
N PHE A 152 -23.16 0.10 -17.17
CA PHE A 152 -22.48 -0.66 -16.12
C PHE A 152 -23.02 -0.31 -14.72
N LEU A 153 -22.99 0.98 -14.34
CA LEU A 153 -23.49 1.40 -13.04
C LEU A 153 -24.99 1.13 -12.85
N GLY A 154 -25.76 1.11 -13.94
CA GLY A 154 -27.16 0.68 -13.91
C GLY A 154 -27.33 -0.80 -13.60
N ARG A 155 -26.50 -1.67 -14.17
CA ARG A 155 -26.50 -3.12 -13.89
C ARG A 155 -26.06 -3.44 -12.45
N GLU A 156 -25.12 -2.66 -11.93
CA GLU A 156 -24.70 -2.74 -10.52
C GLU A 156 -25.73 -2.14 -9.53
N GLY A 157 -26.86 -1.60 -10.03
CA GLY A 157 -27.97 -1.13 -9.20
C GLY A 157 -27.85 0.31 -8.68
N PHE A 158 -26.86 1.09 -9.11
CA PHE A 158 -26.68 2.47 -8.66
C PHE A 158 -27.69 3.43 -9.31
N GLN A 159 -28.37 4.26 -8.52
CA GLN A 159 -29.29 5.29 -9.02
C GLN A 159 -28.52 6.45 -9.65
N LYS A 160 -29.13 7.19 -10.60
CA LYS A 160 -28.47 8.31 -11.31
C LYS A 160 -27.79 9.33 -10.38
N LYS A 161 -28.43 9.66 -9.24
CA LYS A 161 -27.90 10.61 -8.23
C LYS A 161 -26.66 10.13 -7.47
N GLN A 162 -26.37 8.83 -7.51
CA GLN A 162 -25.22 8.21 -6.85
C GLN A 162 -24.01 8.09 -7.79
N ARG A 163 -24.16 8.49 -9.06
CA ARG A 163 -23.13 8.28 -10.09
C ARG A 163 -22.34 9.56 -10.30
N ARG A 164 -21.02 9.47 -10.16
CA ARG A 164 -20.07 10.54 -10.50
C ARG A 164 -19.21 10.08 -11.68
N PHE A 165 -18.90 10.99 -12.57
CA PHE A 165 -18.10 10.70 -13.76
C PHE A 165 -16.99 11.74 -13.88
N GLU A 166 -15.78 11.24 -14.09
CA GLU A 166 -14.59 12.04 -14.32
C GLU A 166 -14.06 11.69 -15.71
N TYR A 167 -13.64 12.68 -16.47
CA TYR A 167 -13.07 12.49 -17.80
C TYR A 167 -11.61 12.90 -17.75
N ARG A 168 -10.74 12.01 -18.24
CA ARG A 168 -9.32 12.26 -18.41
C ARG A 168 -8.94 12.06 -19.87
N LEU A 169 -8.11 12.96 -20.37
CA LEU A 169 -7.54 12.89 -21.71
C LEU A 169 -6.03 12.91 -21.57
N ASP A 170 -5.38 11.87 -22.09
CA ASP A 170 -3.92 11.82 -22.22
C ASP A 170 -3.56 12.14 -23.68
N VAL A 171 -2.66 13.10 -23.85
CA VAL A 171 -2.18 13.56 -25.16
C VAL A 171 -0.66 13.54 -25.15
N PRO A 172 -0.02 12.60 -25.86
CA PRO A 172 1.43 12.62 -25.99
C PRO A 172 1.84 13.88 -26.75
N ARG A 173 2.79 14.63 -26.22
CA ARG A 173 3.41 15.74 -26.96
C ARG A 173 4.35 15.15 -28.01
N HIS A 174 4.16 15.52 -29.28
CA HIS A 174 5.22 15.39 -30.26
C HIS A 174 6.24 16.52 -30.00
N HIS A 175 7.47 16.13 -29.67
CA HIS A 175 8.64 17.01 -29.71
C HIS A 175 9.10 17.19 -31.15
#